data_AF-A0A538S3C9-F1
#
_entry.id   AF-A0A538S3C9-F1
#
_cell.length_a   1.000
_cell.length_b   1.000
_cell.length_c   1.000
_cell.angle_alpha   90.00
_cell.angle_beta   90.00
_cell.angle_gamma   90.00
#
_symmetry.space_group_name_H-M   'P 1'
#
loop_
_entity.id
_entity.type
_entity.pdbx_description
1 polymer ?
#
loop_
_entity_poly.entity_id
_entity_poly.type
_entity_poly.pdbx_seq_one_letter_code
_entity_poly.pdbx_strand_id
1 'polypeptide(L)'
;MLFSNEQVAAFISANFEPVWQTVRPVPLVHIDFGNGIQVTRTLHGNIATSVCTADGLVLDILPGIYEPRTYLDRLQQFRLLENYARQARQQGNLDAVLQAYHQKQAEALGKKQNPDRFVNVAPISKARIERGIKAMLMPAAQKNGPTAGIGPGATGAAQALSFSSPQELAAWKALAQDTEVNETTRRTQIHELLAKAGLVRPDKILKPLYKDVLHADLDDPYLGLGSVLFAGYPFAGEEAAVP
;
A
#
# COMPACT_ATOMS: atom_id res chain seq x y z
N MET A 1 7.76 9.76 -10.53
CA MET A 1 7.57 8.41 -9.96
C MET A 1 7.46 8.52 -8.44
N LEU A 2 6.65 7.68 -7.78
CA LEU A 2 6.35 7.76 -6.35
C LEU A 2 7.61 7.82 -5.45
N PHE A 3 8.53 6.87 -5.61
CA PHE A 3 9.74 6.78 -4.78
C PHE A 3 10.83 7.80 -5.14
N SER A 4 10.72 8.46 -6.29
CA SER A 4 11.60 9.57 -6.67
C SER A 4 11.05 10.93 -6.21
N ASN A 5 9.88 10.97 -5.56
CA ASN A 5 9.35 12.19 -4.99
C ASN A 5 10.13 12.55 -3.71
N GLU A 6 10.72 13.74 -3.68
CA GLU A 6 11.58 14.18 -2.57
C GLU A 6 10.87 14.17 -1.21
N GLN A 7 9.60 14.57 -1.16
CA GLN A 7 8.83 14.59 0.09
C GLN A 7 8.57 13.17 0.60
N VAL A 8 8.24 12.24 -0.30
CA VAL A 8 8.06 10.82 0.04
C VAL A 8 9.37 10.22 0.53
N ALA A 9 10.47 10.43 -0.20
CA ALA A 9 11.78 9.91 0.18
C ALA A 9 12.24 10.47 1.54
N ALA A 10 12.16 11.79 1.74
CA ALA A 10 12.51 12.42 3.01
C ALA A 10 11.66 11.91 4.18
N PHE A 11 10.35 11.72 3.96
CA PHE A 11 9.47 11.18 4.99
C PHE A 11 9.80 9.73 5.34
N ILE A 12 10.07 8.88 4.35
CA ILE A 12 10.46 7.48 4.59
C ILE A 12 11.77 7.44 5.40
N SER A 13 12.82 8.12 4.92
CA SER A 13 14.14 8.12 5.58
C SER A 13 14.10 8.65 7.02
N ALA A 14 13.20 9.59 7.32
CA ALA A 14 13.08 10.14 8.66
C ALA A 14 12.29 9.26 9.64
N ASN A 15 11.49 8.30 9.16
CA ASN A 15 10.49 7.62 9.99
C ASN A 15 10.48 6.09 9.90
N PHE A 16 11.15 5.51 8.90
CA PHE A 16 11.17 4.08 8.65
C PHE A 16 12.59 3.62 8.30
N GLU A 17 12.84 2.33 8.46
CA GLU A 17 14.02 1.66 7.91
C GLU A 17 13.61 1.01 6.57
N PRO A 18 13.91 1.62 5.41
CA PRO A 18 13.45 1.11 4.14
C PRO A 18 14.25 -0.12 3.71
N VAL A 19 13.55 -1.19 3.34
CA VAL A 19 14.14 -2.41 2.76
C VAL A 19 13.46 -2.70 1.43
N TRP A 20 14.26 -3.04 0.43
CA TRP A 20 13.77 -3.50 -0.86
C TRP A 20 13.91 -5.01 -0.99
N GLN A 21 12.86 -5.67 -1.47
CA GLN A 21 12.88 -7.09 -1.81
C GLN A 21 12.29 -7.29 -3.20
N THR A 22 13.10 -7.86 -4.10
CA THR A 22 12.60 -8.37 -5.38
C THR A 22 12.08 -9.80 -5.17
N VAL A 23 10.80 -10.03 -5.43
CA VAL A 23 10.13 -11.30 -5.12
C VAL A 23 10.06 -12.27 -6.30
N ARG A 24 10.22 -11.75 -7.53
CA ARG A 24 10.37 -12.53 -8.77
C ARG A 24 10.91 -11.65 -9.92
N PRO A 25 11.40 -12.24 -11.02
CA PRO A 25 11.69 -11.50 -12.25
C PRO A 25 10.45 -10.83 -12.85
N VAL A 26 10.68 -9.76 -13.62
CA VAL A 26 9.64 -9.02 -14.34
C VAL A 26 9.77 -9.26 -15.85
N PRO A 27 8.65 -9.31 -16.60
CA PRO A 27 8.70 -9.47 -18.04
C PRO A 27 9.32 -8.23 -18.70
N LEU A 28 10.28 -8.47 -19.60
CA LEU A 28 10.97 -7.46 -20.39
C LEU A 28 10.52 -7.57 -21.85
N VAL A 29 10.34 -6.41 -22.49
CA VAL A 29 10.16 -6.29 -23.93
C VAL A 29 11.37 -5.56 -24.51
N HIS A 30 11.94 -6.20 -25.52
CA HIS A 30 12.97 -5.65 -26.37
C HIS A 30 12.34 -5.33 -27.73
N ILE A 31 12.35 -4.07 -28.11
CA ILE A 31 11.90 -3.61 -29.43
C ILE A 31 13.14 -3.21 -30.21
N ASP A 32 13.43 -3.95 -31.28
CA ASP A 32 14.51 -3.64 -32.21
C ASP A 32 13.94 -2.84 -33.39
N PHE A 33 14.48 -1.64 -33.62
CA PHE A 33 14.09 -0.75 -34.73
C PHE A 33 15.03 -0.90 -35.94
N GLY A 34 15.98 -1.83 -35.90
CA GLY A 34 17.09 -1.91 -36.84
C GLY A 34 18.22 -0.92 -36.51
N ASN A 35 19.33 -1.02 -37.25
CA ASN A 35 20.49 -0.13 -37.13
C ASN A 35 21.10 -0.05 -35.72
N GLY A 36 20.94 -1.11 -34.91
CA GLY A 36 21.42 -1.15 -33.52
C GLY A 36 20.58 -0.34 -32.53
N ILE A 37 19.45 0.21 -32.95
CA ILE A 37 18.54 0.95 -32.07
C ILE A 37 17.59 -0.06 -31.42
N GLN A 38 17.80 -0.30 -30.13
CA GLN A 38 16.95 -1.16 -29.33
C GLN A 38 16.38 -0.41 -28.13
N VAL A 39 15.10 -0.62 -27.86
CA VAL A 39 14.43 -0.13 -26.65
C VAL A 39 14.10 -1.32 -25.77
N THR A 40 14.58 -1.30 -24.53
CA THR A 40 14.24 -2.29 -23.51
C THR A 40 13.32 -1.67 -22.48
N ARG A 41 12.17 -2.29 -22.22
CA ARG A 41 11.22 -1.81 -21.21
C ARG A 41 10.58 -2.97 -20.45
N THR A 42 10.26 -2.75 -19.18
CA THR A 42 9.41 -3.67 -18.40
C THR A 42 7.95 -3.53 -18.83
N LEU A 43 7.26 -4.66 -19.01
CA LEU A 43 5.84 -4.66 -19.38
C LEU A 43 4.94 -4.35 -18.18
N HIS A 44 5.21 -4.99 -17.05
CA HIS A 44 4.42 -4.85 -15.82
C HIS A 44 5.34 -4.90 -14.60
N GLY A 45 5.00 -4.11 -13.58
CA GLY A 45 5.66 -4.12 -12.28
C GLY A 45 4.62 -3.90 -11.19
N ASN A 46 4.44 -4.88 -10.31
CA ASN A 46 3.62 -4.76 -9.12
C ASN A 46 4.49 -4.54 -7.90
N ILE A 47 3.97 -3.77 -6.96
CA ILE A 47 4.65 -3.48 -5.70
C ILE A 47 3.65 -3.59 -4.55
N ALA A 48 4.14 -4.00 -3.39
CA ALA A 48 3.43 -3.85 -2.13
C ALA A 48 4.40 -3.25 -1.10
N THR A 49 3.98 -2.18 -0.44
CA THR A 49 4.72 -1.61 0.69
C THR A 49 4.16 -2.21 1.98
N SER A 50 4.91 -3.14 2.59
CA SER A 50 4.55 -3.69 3.90
C SER A 50 5.20 -2.86 5.01
N VAL A 51 4.44 -2.54 6.06
CA VAL A 51 4.99 -2.02 7.31
C VAL A 51 5.05 -3.14 8.32
N CYS A 52 6.24 -3.33 8.89
CA CYS A 52 6.52 -4.39 9.84
C CYS A 52 6.94 -3.83 11.20
N THR A 53 6.74 -4.62 12.25
CA THR A 53 7.34 -4.41 13.57
C THR A 53 8.84 -4.67 13.51
N ALA A 54 9.57 -4.27 14.55
CA ALA A 54 11.00 -4.57 14.69
C ALA A 54 11.31 -6.09 14.66
N ASP A 55 10.34 -6.94 15.02
CA ASP A 55 10.44 -8.40 15.00
C ASP A 55 10.13 -9.01 13.61
N GLY A 56 9.83 -8.17 12.62
CA GLY A 56 9.49 -8.55 11.26
C GLY A 56 8.04 -9.03 11.07
N LEU A 57 7.13 -8.65 11.98
CA LEU A 57 5.71 -9.01 11.88
C LEU A 57 4.94 -7.91 11.15
N VAL A 58 4.07 -8.26 10.22
CA VAL A 58 3.32 -7.31 9.39
C VAL A 58 2.25 -6.60 10.21
N LEU A 59 2.24 -5.28 10.15
CA LEU A 59 1.20 -4.41 10.72
C LEU A 59 0.14 -4.04 9.67
N ASP A 60 0.56 -3.67 8.46
CA ASP A 60 -0.34 -3.33 7.36
C ASP A 60 0.43 -3.28 6.02
N ILE A 61 -0.27 -3.23 4.89
CA ILE A 61 0.29 -3.28 3.52
C ILE A 61 -0.41 -2.29 2.58
N LEU A 62 0.35 -1.49 1.82
CA LEU A 62 -0.17 -0.70 0.70
C LEU A 62 0.07 -1.42 -0.63
N PRO A 63 -0.99 -1.77 -1.38
CA PRO A 63 -0.86 -2.41 -2.67
C PRO A 63 -0.67 -1.39 -3.80
N GLY A 64 0.25 -1.66 -4.73
CA GLY A 64 0.42 -0.86 -5.94
C GLY A 64 1.09 0.50 -5.74
N ILE A 65 1.03 1.32 -6.80
CA ILE A 65 1.57 2.68 -6.81
C ILE A 65 0.45 3.67 -6.50
N TYR A 66 0.79 4.67 -5.70
CA TYR A 66 -0.12 5.70 -5.21
C TYR A 66 0.26 7.09 -5.71
N GLU A 67 -0.71 8.00 -5.71
CA GLU A 67 -0.44 9.43 -5.68
C GLU A 67 0.37 9.79 -4.43
N PRO A 68 1.40 10.66 -4.54
CA PRO A 68 2.30 10.97 -3.43
C PRO A 68 1.61 11.43 -2.15
N ARG A 69 0.57 12.26 -2.26
CA ARG A 69 -0.17 12.79 -1.11
C ARG A 69 -0.90 11.67 -0.36
N THR A 70 -1.64 10.83 -1.08
CA THR A 70 -2.37 9.69 -0.50
C THR A 70 -1.38 8.70 0.14
N TYR A 71 -0.24 8.47 -0.50
CA TYR A 71 0.81 7.62 0.05
C TYR A 71 1.39 8.17 1.37
N LEU A 72 1.71 9.46 1.43
CA LEU A 72 2.18 10.12 2.66
C LEU A 72 1.16 10.05 3.79
N ASP A 73 -0.12 10.32 3.49
CA ASP A 73 -1.20 10.21 4.46
C ASP A 73 -1.28 8.78 5.03
N ARG A 74 -1.10 7.75 4.19
CA ARG A 74 -1.10 6.35 4.61
C ARG A 74 0.14 5.99 5.43
N LEU A 75 1.33 6.43 5.04
CA LEU A 75 2.54 6.25 5.86
C LEU A 75 2.40 6.92 7.23
N GLN A 76 1.75 8.08 7.31
CA GLN A 76 1.45 8.72 8.59
C GLN A 76 0.49 7.86 9.44
N GLN A 77 -0.55 7.29 8.84
CA GLN A 77 -1.44 6.34 9.54
C GLN A 77 -0.67 5.12 10.07
N PHE A 78 0.30 4.59 9.32
CA PHE A 78 1.12 3.47 9.77
C PHE A 78 1.97 3.78 11.00
N ARG A 79 2.52 4.99 11.10
CA ARG A 79 3.22 5.42 12.32
C ARG A 79 2.31 5.44 13.54
N LEU A 80 1.06 5.84 13.35
CA LEU A 80 0.07 5.84 14.43
C LEU A 80 -0.41 4.42 14.78
N LEU A 81 -0.57 3.56 13.77
CA LEU A 81 -0.84 2.15 13.95
C LEU A 81 0.27 1.47 14.75
N GLU A 82 1.55 1.79 14.50
CA GLU A 82 2.66 1.29 15.31
C GLU A 82 2.49 1.67 16.77
N ASN A 83 2.21 2.94 17.07
CA ASN A 83 2.04 3.42 18.44
C ASN A 83 0.89 2.69 19.15
N TYR A 84 -0.19 2.42 18.41
CA TYR A 84 -1.34 1.65 18.88
C TYR A 84 -0.96 0.18 19.12
N ALA A 85 -0.27 -0.45 18.17
CA ALA A 85 0.24 -1.82 18.25
C ALA A 85 1.22 -2.00 19.42
N ARG A 86 2.07 -1.02 19.69
CA ARG A 86 3.01 -1.04 20.83
C ARG A 86 2.27 -1.13 22.16
N GLN A 87 1.16 -0.41 22.32
CA GLN A 87 0.33 -0.48 23.53
C GLN A 87 -0.35 -1.85 23.67
N ALA A 88 -0.91 -2.39 22.58
CA ALA A 88 -1.50 -3.72 22.59
C ALA A 88 -0.47 -4.83 22.88
N ARG A 89 0.77 -4.67 22.38
CA ARG A 89 1.87 -5.59 22.69
C ARG A 89 2.19 -5.62 24.18
N GLN A 90 2.23 -4.47 24.84
CA GLN A 90 2.46 -4.39 26.30
C GLN A 90 1.35 -5.07 27.10
N GLN A 91 0.14 -5.16 26.55
CA GLN A 91 -1.01 -5.83 27.15
C GLN A 91 -1.11 -7.32 26.77
N GLY A 92 -0.20 -7.82 25.93
CA GLY A 92 -0.18 -9.21 25.49
C GLY A 92 -1.32 -9.60 24.53
N ASN A 93 -2.02 -8.63 23.93
CA ASN A 93 -3.20 -8.86 23.08
C ASN A 93 -3.06 -8.33 21.65
N LEU A 94 -1.83 -8.07 21.20
CA LEU A 94 -1.54 -7.46 19.89
C LEU A 94 -2.23 -8.15 18.72
N ASP A 95 -2.15 -9.48 18.64
CA ASP A 95 -2.69 -10.24 17.51
C ASP A 95 -4.21 -10.07 17.39
N ALA A 96 -4.94 -10.32 18.48
CA ALA A 96 -6.40 -10.12 18.53
C ALA A 96 -6.81 -8.68 18.22
N VAL A 97 -6.04 -7.69 18.69
CA VAL A 97 -6.30 -6.27 18.42
C VAL A 97 -6.11 -5.93 16.94
N LEU A 98 -5.04 -6.43 16.31
CA LEU A 98 -4.78 -6.19 14.89
C LEU A 98 -5.76 -6.93 13.98
N GLN A 99 -6.12 -8.17 14.30
CA GLN A 99 -7.17 -8.90 13.60
C GLN A 99 -8.50 -8.14 13.64
N ALA A 100 -8.91 -7.67 14.83
CA ALA A 100 -10.13 -6.89 14.98
C ALA A 100 -10.06 -5.54 14.24
N TYR A 101 -8.89 -4.89 14.24
CA TYR A 101 -8.67 -3.67 13.46
C TYR A 101 -8.88 -3.93 11.96
N HIS A 102 -8.20 -4.92 11.39
CA HIS A 102 -8.31 -5.22 9.96
C HIS A 102 -9.71 -5.70 9.58
N GLN A 103 -10.37 -6.50 10.41
CA GLN A 103 -11.76 -6.92 10.19
C GLN A 103 -12.69 -5.71 10.06
N LYS A 104 -12.58 -4.73 10.98
CA LYS A 104 -13.37 -3.49 10.92
C LYS A 104 -13.07 -2.65 9.68
N GLN A 105 -11.80 -2.56 9.28
CA GLN A 105 -11.40 -1.82 8.09
C GLN A 105 -11.97 -2.47 6.82
N ALA A 106 -11.86 -3.80 6.69
CA ALA A 106 -12.44 -4.56 5.58
C ALA A 106 -13.96 -4.37 5.51
N GLU A 107 -14.66 -4.48 6.64
CA GLU A 107 -16.11 -4.29 6.69
C GLU A 107 -16.54 -2.87 6.29
N ALA A 108 -15.82 -1.85 6.74
CA ALA A 108 -16.11 -0.46 6.38
C ALA A 108 -15.91 -0.22 4.88
N LEU A 109 -14.78 -0.66 4.32
CA LEU A 109 -14.48 -0.50 2.90
C LEU A 109 -15.43 -1.31 2.01
N GLY A 110 -15.76 -2.54 2.40
CA GLY A 110 -16.75 -3.38 1.70
C GLY A 110 -18.16 -2.76 1.68
N LYS A 111 -18.51 -2.01 2.73
CA LYS A 111 -19.74 -1.20 2.80
C LYS A 111 -19.61 0.19 2.15
N LYS A 112 -18.48 0.50 1.51
CA LYS A 112 -18.15 1.83 0.95
C LYS A 112 -18.26 2.97 1.97
N GLN A 113 -17.97 2.66 3.23
CA GLN A 113 -17.91 3.63 4.32
C GLN A 113 -16.47 4.09 4.52
N ASN A 114 -16.31 5.26 5.13
CA ASN A 114 -14.99 5.71 5.55
C ASN A 114 -14.50 4.82 6.69
N PRO A 115 -13.36 4.15 6.55
CA PRO A 115 -12.82 3.33 7.61
C PRO A 115 -12.28 4.20 8.76
N ASP A 116 -12.20 3.60 9.95
CA ASP A 116 -11.64 4.25 11.13
C ASP A 116 -10.22 4.75 10.84
N ARG A 117 -9.87 5.91 11.41
CA ARG A 117 -8.54 6.50 11.25
C ARG A 117 -7.89 6.69 12.61
N PHE A 118 -6.57 6.53 12.62
CA PHE A 118 -5.79 6.88 13.79
C PHE A 118 -5.56 8.38 13.84
N VAL A 119 -5.75 8.93 15.03
CA VAL A 119 -5.44 10.32 15.34
C VAL A 119 -4.55 10.40 16.58
N ASN A 120 -3.74 11.46 16.64
CA ASN A 120 -3.01 11.84 17.84
C ASN A 120 -3.95 12.62 18.76
N VAL A 121 -4.24 12.08 19.94
CA VAL A 121 -5.01 12.82 20.94
C VAL A 121 -4.03 13.33 21.99
N ALA A 122 -3.92 14.66 22.13
CA ALA A 122 -3.21 15.26 23.26
C ALA A 122 -4.03 15.02 24.54
N PRO A 123 -3.42 14.67 25.68
CA PRO A 123 -4.14 14.42 26.92
C PRO A 123 -4.86 15.70 27.38
N ILE A 124 -6.20 15.64 27.51
CA ILE A 124 -7.08 16.78 27.82
C ILE A 124 -7.03 17.18 29.32
N SER A 125 -6.22 16.53 30.15
CA SER A 125 -6.14 16.89 31.58
C SER A 125 -5.03 17.92 31.86
N LYS A 126 -5.42 19.08 32.42
CA LYS A 126 -4.57 20.08 33.10
C LYS A 126 -3.87 19.54 34.37
N ALA A 127 -3.36 18.32 34.34
CA ALA A 127 -2.58 17.74 35.42
C ALA A 127 -1.28 17.15 34.84
N ARG A 128 -0.24 18.00 34.92
CA ARG A 128 1.20 17.73 34.92
C ARG A 128 1.72 16.31 34.56
N ILE A 129 2.60 16.34 33.55
CA ILE A 129 3.89 15.61 33.43
C ILE A 129 3.82 14.18 32.83
N GLU A 130 4.49 14.06 31.68
CA GLU A 130 5.05 12.85 31.06
C GLU A 130 4.11 11.68 30.73
N ARG A 131 3.20 11.83 29.77
CA ARG A 131 2.74 10.66 29.00
C ARG A 131 2.65 10.99 27.52
N GLY A 132 3.42 10.23 26.74
CA GLY A 132 3.54 10.35 25.29
C GLY A 132 2.20 10.32 24.58
N ILE A 133 2.18 10.96 23.40
CA ILE A 133 1.05 11.03 22.49
C ILE A 133 0.46 9.62 22.32
N LYS A 134 -0.80 9.42 22.72
CA LYS A 134 -1.50 8.16 22.50
C LYS A 134 -2.21 8.22 21.15
N ALA A 135 -1.83 7.32 20.24
CA ALA A 135 -2.62 7.05 19.06
C ALA A 135 -3.94 6.38 19.48
N MET A 136 -5.07 6.95 19.07
CA MET A 136 -6.39 6.35 19.26
C MET A 136 -7.02 6.10 17.89
N LEU A 137 -7.70 4.96 17.76
CA LEU A 137 -8.55 4.66 16.61
C LEU A 137 -9.89 5.35 16.81
N MET A 138 -10.26 6.24 15.89
CA MET A 138 -11.54 6.94 15.94
C MET A 138 -12.45 6.50 14.78
N PRO A 139 -13.76 6.35 15.04
CA PRO A 139 -14.76 6.21 13.97
C PRO A 139 -14.66 7.38 13.00
N ALA A 140 -14.85 7.12 11.70
CA ALA A 140 -14.80 8.18 10.69
C ALA A 140 -15.89 9.27 10.84
N ALA A 141 -16.81 9.14 11.79
CA ALA A 141 -17.83 10.11 12.12
C ALA A 141 -17.35 11.20 13.10
N GLN A 142 -16.57 12.15 12.59
CA GLN A 142 -16.67 13.57 12.97
C GLN A 142 -15.84 14.42 11.98
N LYS A 143 -16.48 14.83 10.89
CA LYS A 143 -16.13 16.09 10.24
C LYS A 143 -16.39 17.20 11.26
N ASN A 144 -15.36 17.64 11.98
CA ASN A 144 -15.17 18.96 12.61
C ASN A 144 -14.25 18.83 13.84
N GLY A 145 -12.95 18.96 13.62
CA GLY A 145 -11.94 19.11 14.67
C GLY A 145 -10.56 19.24 14.01
N PRO A 146 -9.70 20.19 14.45
CA PRO A 146 -8.47 20.49 13.73
C PRO A 146 -7.58 19.26 13.70
N THR A 147 -7.05 18.96 12.51
CA THR A 147 -5.87 18.11 12.29
C THR A 147 -4.68 18.72 13.04
N ALA A 148 -4.65 18.55 14.36
CA ALA A 148 -3.56 18.92 15.23
C ALA A 148 -2.45 17.90 15.05
N GLY A 149 -1.61 18.13 14.04
CA GLY A 149 -0.48 17.28 13.70
C GLY A 149 0.28 17.73 12.45
N ILE A 150 0.18 19.01 12.07
CA ILE A 150 1.18 19.67 11.23
C ILE A 150 1.98 20.53 12.20
N GLY A 151 3.20 20.11 12.54
CA GLY A 151 4.14 20.99 13.21
C GLY A 151 4.34 22.27 12.37
N PRO A 152 4.60 23.43 12.99
CA PRO A 152 4.74 24.69 12.26
C PRO A 152 6.02 24.63 11.42
N GLY A 153 5.89 24.17 10.17
CA GLY A 153 7.01 24.01 9.24
C GLY A 153 6.64 23.51 7.84
N ALA A 154 5.35 23.34 7.52
CA ALA A 154 4.91 22.91 6.19
C ALA A 154 3.70 23.70 5.70
N THR A 155 3.77 25.04 5.74
CA THR A 155 3.01 25.88 4.80
C THR A 155 3.77 25.96 3.47
N GLY A 156 3.96 24.81 2.83
CA GLY A 156 4.17 24.78 1.39
C GLY A 156 2.82 25.00 0.75
N ALA A 157 2.56 26.21 0.26
CA ALA A 157 1.43 26.48 -0.62
C ALA A 157 1.32 25.35 -1.65
N ALA A 158 0.11 24.87 -1.89
CA ALA A 158 -0.16 23.90 -2.94
C ALA A 158 0.48 24.41 -4.24
N GLN A 159 1.62 23.83 -4.63
CA GLN A 159 2.09 23.99 -5.99
C GLN A 159 1.00 23.38 -6.84
N ALA A 160 0.27 24.25 -7.54
CA ALA A 160 -0.61 23.81 -8.60
C ALA A 160 0.22 22.91 -9.51
N LEU A 161 -0.23 21.67 -9.69
CA LEU A 161 0.42 20.72 -10.58
C LEU A 161 0.47 21.35 -11.98
N SER A 162 1.65 21.83 -12.36
CA SER A 162 1.91 22.36 -13.68
C SER A 162 2.22 21.16 -14.57
N PHE A 163 1.28 20.82 -15.45
CA PHE A 163 1.49 19.76 -16.44
C PHE A 163 2.17 20.36 -17.67
N SER A 164 3.33 19.83 -18.02
CA SER A 164 4.13 20.27 -19.16
C SER A 164 3.63 19.68 -20.48
N SER A 165 2.82 18.61 -20.42
CA SER A 165 2.32 17.91 -21.60
C SER A 165 0.99 17.16 -21.39
N PRO A 166 0.22 16.88 -22.47
CA PRO A 166 -0.94 15.99 -22.43
C PRO A 166 -0.63 14.57 -21.93
N GLN A 167 0.57 14.06 -22.22
CA GLN A 167 1.03 12.74 -21.78
C GLN A 167 1.20 12.68 -20.26
N GLU A 168 1.73 13.74 -19.64
CA GLU A 168 1.81 13.85 -18.18
C GLU A 168 0.43 13.87 -17.53
N LEU A 169 -0.53 14.60 -18.13
CA LEU A 169 -1.91 14.63 -17.64
C LEU A 169 -2.57 13.25 -17.71
N ALA A 170 -2.36 12.50 -18.80
CA ALA A 170 -2.90 11.15 -18.96
C ALA A 170 -2.29 10.16 -17.95
N ALA A 171 -0.98 10.22 -17.75
CA ALA A 171 -0.29 9.43 -16.73
C ALA A 171 -0.79 9.75 -15.31
N TRP A 172 -1.10 11.02 -15.05
CA TRP A 172 -1.62 11.47 -13.76
C TRP A 172 -3.04 10.97 -13.51
N LYS A 173 -3.92 11.01 -14.53
CA LYS A 173 -5.26 10.44 -14.45
C LYS A 173 -5.24 8.93 -14.21
N ALA A 174 -4.35 8.21 -14.91
CA ALA A 174 -4.17 6.78 -14.69
C ALA A 174 -3.70 6.48 -13.25
N LEU A 175 -2.76 7.27 -12.72
CA LEU A 175 -2.29 7.13 -11.35
C LEU A 175 -3.37 7.42 -10.30
N ALA A 176 -4.22 8.42 -10.53
CA ALA A 176 -5.34 8.74 -9.65
C ALA A 176 -6.37 7.58 -9.63
N GLN A 177 -6.68 7.01 -10.80
CA GLN A 177 -7.54 5.83 -10.89
C GLN A 177 -6.93 4.61 -10.19
N ASP A 178 -5.63 4.36 -10.40
CA ASP A 178 -4.92 3.28 -9.69
C ASP A 178 -4.94 3.50 -8.18
N THR A 179 -4.77 4.75 -7.74
CA THR A 179 -4.86 5.12 -6.31
C THR A 179 -6.25 4.84 -5.75
N GLU A 180 -7.31 5.16 -6.49
CA GLU A 180 -8.68 4.85 -6.08
C GLU A 180 -8.93 3.34 -5.99
N VAL A 181 -8.49 2.57 -6.99
CA VAL A 181 -8.59 1.10 -6.98
C VAL A 181 -7.81 0.50 -5.81
N ASN A 182 -6.63 1.04 -5.53
CA ASN A 182 -5.82 0.62 -4.40
C ASN A 182 -6.57 0.91 -3.09
N GLU A 183 -7.01 2.14 -2.86
CA GLU A 183 -7.67 2.59 -1.62
C GLU A 183 -9.02 1.95 -1.34
N THR A 184 -9.67 1.41 -2.37
CA THR A 184 -10.98 0.76 -2.26
C THR A 184 -10.84 -0.75 -2.32
N THR A 185 -10.70 -1.29 -3.52
CA THR A 185 -10.79 -2.72 -3.81
C THR A 185 -9.64 -3.47 -3.18
N ARG A 186 -8.40 -3.06 -3.47
CA ARG A 186 -7.22 -3.81 -2.99
C ARG A 186 -7.00 -3.63 -1.50
N ARG A 187 -7.23 -2.44 -0.93
CA ARG A 187 -7.18 -2.24 0.52
C ARG A 187 -8.21 -3.09 1.27
N THR A 188 -9.40 -3.30 0.71
CA THR A 188 -10.37 -4.26 1.28
C THR A 188 -9.77 -5.66 1.33
N GLN A 189 -9.23 -6.16 0.21
CA GLN A 189 -8.62 -7.48 0.12
C GLN A 189 -7.39 -7.63 1.05
N ILE A 190 -6.56 -6.60 1.19
CA ILE A 190 -5.44 -6.59 2.14
C ILE A 190 -5.97 -6.76 3.57
N HIS A 191 -6.99 -6.01 3.95
CA HIS A 191 -7.54 -6.09 5.29
C HIS A 191 -8.20 -7.44 5.57
N GLU A 192 -8.89 -8.03 4.61
CA GLU A 192 -9.41 -9.41 4.72
C GLU A 192 -8.27 -10.42 4.87
N LEU A 193 -7.21 -10.29 4.07
CA LEU A 193 -6.02 -11.15 4.14
C LEU A 193 -5.36 -11.06 5.52
N LEU A 194 -5.15 -9.86 6.05
CA LEU A 194 -4.50 -9.65 7.34
C LEU A 194 -5.40 -10.02 8.53
N ALA A 195 -6.71 -9.79 8.43
CA ALA A 195 -7.67 -10.23 9.45
C ALA A 195 -7.67 -11.77 9.59
N LYS A 196 -7.59 -12.48 8.45
CA LYS A 196 -7.52 -13.95 8.42
C LYS A 196 -6.16 -14.48 8.86
N ALA A 197 -5.07 -13.86 8.43
CA ALA A 197 -3.72 -14.34 8.72
C ALA A 197 -3.28 -14.06 10.16
N GLY A 198 -3.76 -12.96 10.76
CA GLY A 198 -3.25 -12.47 12.04
C GLY A 198 -1.82 -11.92 11.92
N LEU A 199 -1.14 -11.90 13.06
CA LEU A 199 0.21 -11.36 13.17
C LEU A 199 1.25 -12.33 12.60
N VAL A 200 1.61 -12.13 11.34
CA VAL A 200 2.51 -13.01 10.57
C VAL A 200 3.69 -12.27 9.99
N ARG A 201 4.72 -13.02 9.60
CA ARG A 201 5.84 -12.51 8.80
C ARG A 201 5.46 -12.38 7.32
N PRO A 202 6.11 -11.48 6.55
CA PRO A 202 5.79 -11.28 5.14
C PRO A 202 5.79 -12.55 4.29
N ASP A 203 6.70 -13.50 4.54
CA ASP A 203 6.81 -14.75 3.78
C ASP A 203 5.55 -15.60 3.82
N LYS A 204 4.75 -15.50 4.88
CA LYS A 204 3.52 -16.29 5.06
C LYS A 204 2.34 -15.79 4.23
N ILE A 205 2.36 -14.52 3.85
CA ILE A 205 1.27 -13.89 3.09
C ILE A 205 1.71 -13.43 1.71
N LEU A 206 2.99 -13.60 1.36
CA LEU A 206 3.56 -13.11 0.10
C LEU A 206 2.84 -13.68 -1.12
N LYS A 207 2.64 -15.01 -1.17
CA LYS A 207 1.95 -15.66 -2.30
C LYS A 207 0.49 -15.21 -2.45
N PRO A 208 -0.38 -15.31 -1.42
CA PRO A 208 -1.77 -14.85 -1.56
C PRO A 208 -1.86 -13.34 -1.80
N LEU A 209 -0.98 -12.52 -1.22
CA LEU A 209 -0.91 -11.08 -1.53
C LEU A 209 -0.71 -10.84 -3.03
N TYR A 210 0.30 -11.46 -3.62
CA TYR A 210 0.62 -11.23 -5.02
C TYR A 210 -0.39 -11.86 -5.96
N LYS A 211 -0.89 -13.06 -5.66
CA LYS A 211 -1.89 -13.76 -6.46
C LYS A 211 -3.27 -13.11 -6.38
N ASP A 212 -3.79 -12.90 -5.17
CA ASP A 212 -5.20 -12.59 -4.95
C ASP A 212 -5.46 -11.07 -4.95
N VAL A 213 -4.49 -10.26 -4.50
CA VAL A 213 -4.64 -8.79 -4.41
C VAL A 213 -4.00 -8.06 -5.59
N LEU A 214 -2.79 -8.45 -5.96
CA LEU A 214 -2.05 -7.79 -7.04
C LEU A 214 -2.24 -8.45 -8.41
N HIS A 215 -2.95 -9.59 -8.46
CA HIS A 215 -3.19 -10.36 -9.68
C HIS A 215 -1.90 -10.69 -10.45
N ALA A 216 -0.83 -10.99 -9.71
CA ALA A 216 0.47 -11.39 -10.20
C ALA A 216 0.95 -12.63 -9.47
N ASP A 217 0.37 -13.78 -9.82
CA ASP A 217 0.72 -15.08 -9.23
C ASP A 217 2.22 -15.34 -9.38
N LEU A 218 2.93 -15.45 -8.25
CA LEU A 218 4.38 -15.65 -8.23
C LEU A 218 4.81 -16.99 -8.83
N ASP A 219 3.89 -17.95 -8.90
CA ASP A 219 4.13 -19.28 -9.45
C ASP A 219 3.73 -19.36 -10.95
N ASP A 220 3.22 -18.28 -11.56
CA ASP A 220 2.89 -18.26 -12.99
C ASP A 220 4.15 -18.19 -13.86
N PRO A 221 4.47 -19.25 -14.65
CA PRO A 221 5.65 -19.28 -15.50
C PRO A 221 5.59 -18.25 -16.64
N TYR A 222 4.40 -17.79 -17.01
CA TYR A 222 4.20 -16.78 -18.06
C TYR A 222 4.14 -15.36 -17.52
N LEU A 223 4.40 -15.16 -16.22
CA LEU A 223 4.49 -13.85 -15.59
C LEU A 223 3.23 -12.96 -15.76
N GLY A 224 2.04 -13.58 -15.88
CA GLY A 224 0.77 -12.91 -16.11
C GLY A 224 0.45 -12.66 -17.60
N LEU A 225 1.34 -13.07 -18.51
CA LEU A 225 1.19 -12.86 -19.95
C LEU A 225 0.53 -14.05 -20.67
N GLY A 226 0.24 -15.16 -19.99
CA GLY A 226 -0.27 -16.37 -20.62
C GLY A 226 -1.53 -16.10 -21.47
N SER A 227 -2.50 -15.37 -20.93
CA SER A 227 -3.71 -15.01 -21.68
C SER A 227 -3.40 -14.18 -22.93
N VAL A 228 -2.45 -13.25 -22.87
CA VAL A 228 -2.06 -12.41 -24.01
C VAL A 228 -1.28 -13.20 -25.06
N LEU A 229 -0.36 -14.07 -24.62
CA LEU A 229 0.48 -14.88 -25.51
C LEU A 229 -0.33 -15.96 -26.23
N PHE A 230 -1.35 -16.52 -25.57
CA PHE A 230 -2.08 -17.68 -26.09
C PHE A 230 -3.51 -17.39 -26.53
N ALA A 231 -4.04 -16.17 -26.38
CA ALA A 231 -5.41 -15.80 -26.80
C ALA A 231 -5.72 -16.09 -28.28
N GLY A 232 -4.69 -16.11 -29.14
CA GLY A 232 -4.82 -16.43 -30.56
C GLY A 232 -4.10 -17.72 -30.98
N TYR A 233 -3.65 -18.55 -30.04
CA TYR A 233 -2.88 -19.74 -30.39
C TYR A 233 -3.82 -20.87 -30.86
N PRO A 234 -3.67 -21.35 -32.12
CA PRO A 234 -4.65 -22.24 -32.75
C PRO A 234 -4.76 -23.63 -32.09
N PHE A 235 -3.83 -23.99 -31.19
CA PHE A 235 -3.80 -25.27 -30.49
C PHE A 235 -4.15 -25.18 -29.00
N ALA A 236 -4.64 -24.03 -28.51
CA ALA A 236 -4.95 -23.83 -27.09
C ALA A 236 -5.99 -24.83 -26.53
N GLY A 237 -6.78 -25.47 -27.39
CA GLY A 237 -7.78 -26.50 -27.00
C GLY A 237 -7.24 -27.93 -26.88
N GLU A 238 -6.04 -28.23 -27.38
CA GLU A 238 -5.53 -29.62 -27.45
C GLU A 238 -4.66 -30.02 -26.23
N GLU A 239 -4.01 -29.08 -25.55
CA GLU A 239 -3.19 -29.38 -24.36
C GLU A 239 -3.99 -29.64 -23.07
N ALA A 240 -5.28 -29.29 -23.03
CA ALA A 240 -6.14 -29.65 -21.90
C ALA A 240 -6.53 -31.15 -21.89
N ALA A 241 -6.10 -31.93 -22.88
CA ALA A 241 -6.49 -33.31 -23.12
C ALA A 241 -5.32 -34.31 -23.06
N VAL A 242 -4.26 -34.04 -22.28
CA VAL A 242 -3.24 -35.04 -21.96
C VAL A 242 -3.36 -35.40 -20.47
N PRO A 243 -3.67 -36.67 -20.15
CA PRO A 243 -3.94 -37.12 -18.77
C PRO A 243 -2.70 -37.16 -17.87
#